data_AF-A0A401IBE1-F1
#
_entry.id   AF-A0A401IBE1-F1
#
_cell.length_a   1.000
_cell.length_b   1.000
_cell.length_c   1.000
_cell.angle_alpha   90.00
_cell.angle_beta   90.00
_cell.angle_gamma   90.00
#
_symmetry.space_group_name_H-M   'P 1'
#
loop_
_entity.id
_entity.type
_entity.pdbx_description
1 polymer ?
#
loop_
_entity_poly.entity_id
_entity_poly.type
_entity_poly.pdbx_seq_one_letter_code
_entity_poly.pdbx_strand_id
1 'polypeptide(L)' 'FNLYNPMVISSTDIIDTYIYRMGLIQAQYGLATAIGLIKSVIGFALIVLSYRLASKYANYRIF' A
#
# COMPACT_ATOMS: atom_id res chain seq x y z
N PHE A 1 -5.25 -31.39 2.89
CA PHE A 1 -4.94 -30.16 2.12
C PHE A 1 -6.23 -29.47 1.70
N ASN A 2 -6.98 -28.91 2.66
CA ASN A 2 -8.32 -28.36 2.44
C ASN A 2 -8.46 -27.00 3.13
N LEU A 3 -7.62 -26.03 2.72
CA LEU A 3 -7.50 -24.70 3.31
C LEU A 3 -7.87 -23.56 2.33
N TYR A 4 -8.54 -23.86 1.21
CA TYR A 4 -9.12 -22.83 0.35
C TYR A 4 -10.59 -22.67 0.69
N ASN A 5 -10.89 -21.81 1.67
CA ASN A 5 -12.25 -21.39 1.97
C ASN A 5 -12.63 -20.27 0.98
N PRO A 6 -13.56 -20.50 0.02
CA PRO A 6 -13.98 -19.49 -0.96
C PRO A 6 -14.71 -18.30 -0.32
N MET A 7 -15.12 -18.41 0.94
CA MET A 7 -15.85 -17.36 1.68
C MET A 7 -14.96 -16.20 2.15
N VAL A 8 -13.63 -16.30 2.02
CA VAL A 8 -12.69 -15.22 2.39
C VAL A 8 -12.20 -14.47 1.14
N ILE A 9 -12.41 -15.02 -0.07
CA ILE A 9 -11.98 -14.39 -1.32
C ILE A 9 -12.73 -13.07 -1.56
N SER A 10 -14.00 -12.98 -1.15
CA SER A 10 -14.81 -11.76 -1.25
C SER A 10 -14.42 -10.65 -0.28
N SER A 11 -13.69 -10.97 0.80
CA SER A 11 -13.26 -10.00 1.82
C SER A 11 -11.76 -9.69 1.77
N THR A 12 -11.02 -10.32 0.85
CA THR A 12 -9.56 -10.10 0.66
C THR A 12 -9.26 -9.10 -0.46
N ASP A 13 -10.25 -8.33 -0.89
CA ASP A 13 -10.11 -7.26 -1.89
C ASP A 13 -9.51 -6.00 -1.23
N ILE A 14 -8.24 -6.10 -0.85
CA ILE A 14 -7.38 -4.96 -0.61
C ILE A 14 -6.61 -4.65 -1.90
N ILE A 15 -6.35 -3.35 -2.10
CA ILE A 15 -5.67 -2.80 -3.29
C ILE A 15 -4.41 -3.61 -3.65
N ASP A 16 -3.61 -4.02 -2.66
CA ASP A 16 -2.40 -4.83 -2.87
C ASP A 16 -2.69 -6.22 -3.48
N THR A 17 -3.73 -6.93 -3.03
CA THR A 17 -4.09 -8.27 -3.55
C THR A 17 -4.66 -8.18 -4.98
N TYR A 18 -5.41 -7.13 -5.26
CA TYR A 18 -5.96 -6.85 -6.59
C TYR A 18 -4.84 -6.51 -7.59
N ILE A 19 -3.88 -5.67 -7.19
CA ILE A 19 -2.70 -5.33 -8.00
C ILE A 19 -1.81 -6.55 -8.22
N TYR A 20 -1.60 -7.38 -7.20
CA TYR A 20 -0.83 -8.60 -7.35
C TYR A 20 -1.48 -9.50 -8.42
N ARG A 21 -2.80 -9.64 -8.39
CA ARG A 21 -3.56 -10.42 -9.37
C ARG A 21 -3.47 -9.82 -10.78
N MET A 22 -3.71 -8.51 -10.96
CA MET A 22 -3.66 -7.88 -12.29
C MET A 22 -2.23 -7.70 -12.82
N GLY A 23 -1.30 -7.34 -11.96
CA GLY A 23 0.09 -7.04 -12.30
C GLY A 23 0.90 -8.28 -12.66
N LEU A 24 0.81 -9.34 -11.85
CA LEU A 24 1.58 -10.56 -12.06
C LEU A 24 0.83 -11.62 -12.88
N ILE A 25 -0.50 -11.75 -12.72
CA ILE A 25 -1.25 -12.81 -13.41
C ILE A 25 -1.74 -12.37 -14.81
N GLN A 26 -2.12 -11.09 -14.99
CA GLN A 26 -2.52 -10.57 -16.31
C GLN A 26 -1.36 -9.88 -17.07
N ALA A 27 -0.12 -9.98 -16.56
CA ALA A 27 1.08 -9.34 -17.11
C ALA A 27 0.96 -7.81 -17.33
N GLN A 28 0.05 -7.14 -16.61
CA GLN A 28 -0.12 -5.69 -16.67
C GLN A 28 0.87 -4.97 -15.75
N TYR A 29 2.15 -5.11 -16.06
CA TYR A 29 3.23 -4.53 -15.27
C TYR A 29 3.11 -3.02 -15.10
N GLY A 30 2.68 -2.31 -16.16
CA GLY A 30 2.50 -0.85 -16.13
C GLY A 30 1.51 -0.38 -15.05
N LEU A 31 0.39 -1.08 -14.90
CA LEU A 31 -0.66 -0.76 -13.92
C LEU A 31 -0.16 -1.06 -12.49
N ALA A 32 0.56 -2.18 -12.30
CA ALA A 32 1.17 -2.51 -11.02
C ALA A 32 2.26 -1.54 -10.60
N THR A 33 3.15 -1.13 -11.53
CA THR A 33 4.16 -0.11 -11.26
C THR A 33 3.54 1.24 -10.95
N ALA A 34 2.52 1.68 -11.70
CA ALA A 34 1.86 2.97 -11.46
C ALA A 34 1.25 3.04 -10.06
N ILE A 35 0.56 1.96 -9.63
CA ILE A 35 -0.04 1.95 -8.29
C ILE A 35 1.02 1.81 -7.20
N GLY A 36 2.09 1.03 -7.42
CA GLY A 36 3.23 0.98 -6.50
C GLY A 36 3.90 2.34 -6.32
N LEU A 37 4.04 3.12 -7.40
CA LEU A 37 4.60 4.47 -7.38
C LEU A 37 3.70 5.42 -6.59
N ILE A 38 2.38 5.38 -6.81
CA ILE A 38 1.40 6.16 -6.04
C ILE A 38 1.46 5.80 -4.55
N LYS A 39 1.54 4.51 -4.21
CA LYS A 39 1.67 4.05 -2.82
C LYS A 39 2.92 4.62 -2.14
N SER A 40 4.04 4.65 -2.86
CA SER A 40 5.30 5.24 -2.36
C SER A 40 5.17 6.75 -2.13
N VAL A 41 4.55 7.48 -3.07
CA VAL A 41 4.33 8.94 -2.93
C VAL A 41 3.43 9.26 -1.73
N ILE A 42 2.33 8.52 -1.58
CA ILE A 42 1.39 8.69 -0.45
C ILE A 42 2.11 8.39 0.87
N GLY A 43 2.86 7.29 0.93
CA GLY A 43 3.64 6.92 2.12
C GLY A 43 4.69 7.98 2.48
N PHE A 44 5.41 8.50 1.49
CA PHE A 44 6.38 9.56 1.68
C PHE A 44 5.71 10.85 2.18
N ALA A 45 4.60 11.26 1.57
CA ALA A 45 3.84 12.43 2.00
C ALA A 45 3.34 12.28 3.44
N LEU A 46 2.84 11.10 3.81
CA LEU A 46 2.40 10.80 5.18
C LEU A 46 3.57 10.90 6.17
N ILE A 47 4.72 10.34 5.84
CA ILE A 47 5.91 10.41 6.71
C ILE A 47 6.37 11.86 6.87
N VAL A 48 6.44 12.63 5.79
CA VAL A 48 6.85 14.04 5.83
C VAL A 48 5.86 14.90 6.63
N LEU A 49 4.56 14.68 6.43
CA LEU A 49 3.51 15.37 7.20
C LEU A 49 3.57 14.98 8.67
N SER A 50 3.68 13.69 8.96
CA SER A 50 3.81 13.16 10.33
C SER A 50 5.05 13.73 11.01
N TYR A 51 6.17 13.83 10.30
CA TYR A 51 7.40 14.45 10.80
C TYR A 51 7.22 15.95 11.09
N ARG A 52 6.60 16.71 10.17
CA ARG A 52 6.33 18.14 10.40
C ARG A 52 5.37 18.38 11.56
N LEU A 53 4.33 17.56 11.68
CA LEU A 53 3.37 17.63 12.77
C LEU A 53 4.02 17.23 14.10
N ALA A 54 4.78 16.14 14.14
CA ALA A 54 5.52 15.70 15.33
C ALA A 54 6.55 16.75 15.77
N SER A 55 7.28 17.36 14.83
CA SER A 55 8.22 18.44 15.16
C SER A 55 7.51 19.67 15.74
N LYS A 56 6.34 20.04 15.21
CA LYS A 56 5.59 21.23 15.66
C LYS A 56 4.81 21.03 16.96
N TYR A 57 4.20 19.86 17.15
CA TYR A 57 3.30 19.58 18.27
C TYR A 57 3.95 18.75 19.38
N ALA A 58 4.88 17.85 19.05
CA ALA A 58 5.49 16.94 20.01
C ALA A 58 6.93 17.34 20.40
N ASN A 59 7.48 18.45 19.88
CA ASN A 59 8.89 18.86 20.08
C ASN A 59 9.90 17.72 19.80
N TYR A 60 9.50 16.73 19.01
CA TYR A 60 10.32 15.59 18.69
C TYR A 60 11.19 15.94 17.48
N ARG A 61 12.42 16.32 17.78
CA ARG A 61 13.50 16.51 16.82
C ARG A 61 14.27 15.19 16.78
N ILE A 62 14.26 14.50 15.64
CA ILE A 62 15.04 13.27 15.46
C ILE A 62 16.55 13.52 15.48
N PHE A 63 16.97 14.80 15.53
CA PHE A 63 18.32 15.29 15.83
C PHE A 63 18.26 16.67 16.49
#